data_AF-A0A7Y2C3C3-F1
#
_entry.id   AF-A0A7Y2C3C3-F1
#
_cell.length_a   1.000
_cell.length_b   1.000
_cell.length_c   1.000
_cell.angle_alpha   90.00
_cell.angle_beta   90.00
_cell.angle_gamma   90.00
#
_symmetry.space_group_name_H-M   'P 1'
#
loop_
_entity.id
_entity.type
_entity.pdbx_description
1 polymer ?
#
loop_
_entity_poly.entity_id
_entity_poly.type
_entity_poly.pdbx_seq_one_letter_code
_entity_poly.pdbx_strand_id
1 'polypeptide(L)' 'LTITDVQWHQNVAIFFLGCVAVAGIYGAATADRKIFFAQALPAIIGLVLLMIV' A
#
# COMPACT_ATOMS: atom_id res chain seq x y z
N LEU A 1 10.77 -5.50 -18.49
CA LEU A 1 10.55 -6.12 -17.16
C LEU A 1 9.05 -6.35 -17.00
N THR A 2 8.49 -7.29 -17.79
CA THR A 2 7.05 -7.55 -17.80
C THR A 2 6.77 -8.66 -16.80
N ILE A 3 6.06 -8.30 -15.75
CA ILE A 3 5.50 -9.24 -14.79
C ILE A 3 4.31 -9.90 -15.47
N THR A 4 4.55 -10.98 -16.19
CA THR A 4 3.49 -11.70 -16.92
C THR A 4 2.69 -12.63 -16.03
N ASP A 5 3.25 -13.05 -14.88
CA ASP A 5 2.60 -13.98 -13.95
C ASP A 5 1.67 -13.29 -12.96
N VAL A 6 0.45 -13.84 -12.85
CA VAL A 6 -0.62 -13.26 -12.02
C VAL A 6 -0.26 -13.22 -10.54
N GLN A 7 0.38 -14.29 -10.05
CA GLN A 7 0.81 -14.35 -8.66
C GLN A 7 1.97 -13.39 -8.37
N TRP A 8 2.88 -13.18 -9.33
CA TRP A 8 4.06 -12.36 -9.08
C TRP A 8 3.69 -10.89 -8.90
N HIS A 9 2.80 -10.36 -9.75
CA HIS A 9 2.39 -8.96 -9.61
C HIS A 9 1.57 -8.72 -8.33
N GLN A 10 0.73 -9.68 -7.91
CA GLN A 10 0.00 -9.57 -6.64
C GLN A 10 0.95 -9.52 -5.44
N ASN A 11 1.94 -10.42 -5.38
CA ASN A 11 2.90 -10.46 -4.27
C ASN A 11 3.71 -9.16 -4.15
N VAL A 12 4.16 -8.60 -5.28
CA VAL A 12 4.91 -7.34 -5.29
C VAL A 12 4.03 -6.16 -4.89
N ALA A 13 2.78 -6.12 -5.36
CA ALA A 13 1.83 -5.08 -4.98
C ALA A 13 1.53 -5.12 -3.47
N ILE A 14 1.28 -6.32 -2.91
CA ILE A 14 1.05 -6.50 -1.47
C ILE A 14 2.26 -6.03 -0.66
N PHE A 15 3.48 -6.39 -1.07
CA PHE A 15 4.71 -5.95 -0.40
C PHE A 15 4.88 -4.43 -0.42
N PHE A 16 4.70 -3.80 -1.58
CA PHE A 16 4.82 -2.35 -1.71
C PHE A 16 3.74 -1.61 -0.93
N LEU A 17 2.47 -2.02 -1.06
CA LEU A 17 1.36 -1.39 -0.35
C LEU A 17 1.49 -1.56 1.16
N GLY A 18 2.00 -2.71 1.64
CA GLY A 18 2.32 -2.91 3.05
C GLY A 18 3.36 -1.92 3.56
N CYS A 19 4.46 -1.73 2.84
CA CYS A 19 5.47 -0.73 3.17
C CYS A 19 4.90 0.70 3.16
N VAL A 20 4.09 1.05 2.14
CA VAL A 20 3.46 2.38 2.05
C VAL A 20 2.47 2.61 3.19
N ALA A 21 1.72 1.58 3.61
CA ALA A 21 0.82 1.69 4.76
C ALA A 21 1.60 1.99 6.05
N VAL A 22 2.70 1.27 6.31
CA VAL A 22 3.56 1.51 7.49
C VAL A 22 4.19 2.91 7.44
N ALA A 23 4.76 3.29 6.30
CA ALA A 23 5.35 4.62 6.10
C ALA A 23 4.31 5.73 6.25
N GLY A 24 3.09 5.52 5.75
CA GLY A 24 1.98 6.47 5.86
C GLY A 24 1.50 6.64 7.31
N ILE A 25 1.45 5.55 8.10
CA ILE A 25 1.11 5.60 9.53
C ILE A 25 2.19 6.35 10.31
N TYR A 26 3.47 6.03 10.10
CA TYR A 26 4.58 6.75 10.76
C TYR A 26 4.65 8.22 10.32
N GLY A 27 4.46 8.50 9.02
CA GLY A 27 4.42 9.86 8.49
C GLY A 27 3.27 10.68 9.07
N ALA A 28 2.11 10.05 9.27
CA ALA A 28 0.97 10.67 9.94
C ALA A 28 1.22 10.99 11.42
N ALA A 29 1.94 10.10 12.11
CA ALA A 29 2.28 10.27 13.51
C ALA A 29 3.36 11.35 13.73
N THR A 30 4.28 11.51 12.78
CA THR A 30 5.52 12.30 13.00
C THR A 30 5.57 13.62 12.23
N ALA A 31 5.07 13.66 10.99
CA ALA A 31 5.23 14.83 10.11
C ALA A 31 3.91 15.61 9.97
N ASP A 32 2.87 15.01 9.39
CA ASP A 32 1.59 15.69 9.20
C ASP A 32 0.45 14.66 9.07
N ARG A 33 -0.68 14.90 9.76
CA ARG A 33 -1.86 14.02 9.70
C ARG A 33 -2.45 13.93 8.29
N LYS A 34 -2.19 14.89 7.40
CA LYS A 34 -2.56 14.79 5.97
C LYS A 34 -1.90 13.61 5.26
N ILE A 35 -0.72 13.17 5.71
CA ILE A 35 0.00 12.03 5.12
C ILE A 35 -0.80 10.73 5.30
N PHE A 36 -1.57 10.62 6.39
CA PHE A 36 -2.47 9.48 6.59
C PHE A 36 -3.48 9.35 5.45
N PHE A 37 -4.14 10.45 5.10
CA PHE A 37 -5.19 10.46 4.08
C PHE A 37 -4.63 10.35 2.65
N ALA A 38 -3.43 10.88 2.42
CA ALA A 38 -2.79 10.85 1.10
C ALA A 38 -2.04 9.54 0.79
N GLN A 39 -1.52 8.83 1.81
CA GLN A 39 -0.72 7.60 1.62
C GLN A 39 -1.29 6.38 2.34
N ALA A 40 -1.53 6.46 3.66
CA ALA A 40 -1.95 5.28 4.43
C ALA A 40 -3.34 4.78 4.01
N LEU A 41 -4.30 5.70 3.87
CA LEU A 41 -5.67 5.39 3.48
C LEU A 41 -5.75 4.72 2.09
N PRO A 42 -5.19 5.28 1.00
CA PRO A 42 -5.20 4.60 -0.30
C PRO A 42 -4.40 3.30 -0.31
N ALA A 43 -3.31 3.18 0.46
CA ALA A 43 -2.55 1.93 0.55
C ALA A 43 -3.35 0.80 1.21
N ILE A 44 -4.06 1.11 2.30
CA ILE A 44 -4.94 0.14 2.98
C ILE A 44 -6.10 -0.26 2.07
N ILE A 45 -6.74 0.71 1.40
CA ILE A 45 -7.81 0.43 0.44
C ILE A 45 -7.30 -0.50 -0.68
N GLY A 46 -6.11 -0.23 -1.22
CA GLY A 46 -5.47 -1.06 -2.24
C GLY A 46 -5.20 -2.50 -1.77
N LEU A 47 -4.73 -2.67 -0.53
CA LEU A 47 -4.52 -4.00 0.07
C LEU A 47 -5.83 -4.77 0.23
N VAL A 48 -6.89 -4.11 0.72
CA VAL A 48 -8.20 -4.74 0.89
C VAL A 48 -8.80 -5.13 -0.46
N LEU A 49 -8.70 -4.28 -1.48
CA LEU A 49 -9.17 -4.60 -2.82
C LEU A 49 -8.42 -5.79 -3.43
N LEU A 50 -7.09 -5.84 -3.28
CA LEU A 50 -6.26 -6.93 -3.78
C LEU A 50 -6.55 -8.27 -3.12
N MET A 51 -7.04 -8.26 -1.88
CA MET A 51 -7.41 -9.49 -1.16
C MET A 51 -8.81 -10.00 -1.54
N ILE A 52 -9.68 -9.12 -2.05
CA ILE A 52 -11.06 -9.45 -2.42
C ILE A 52 -11.17 -9.84 -3.91
N VAL A 53 -10.29 -9.32 -4.77
CA VAL A 53 -10.27 -9.58 -6.22
C VAL A 53 -9.42 -10.80 -6.57
#